data_AF-V4HWR7-F1
#
_entry.id   AF-V4HWR7-F1
#
_cell.length_a   1.000
_cell.length_b   1.000
_cell.length_c   1.000
_cell.angle_alpha   90.00
_cell.angle_beta   90.00
_cell.angle_gamma   90.00
#
_symmetry.space_group_name_H-M   'P 1'
#
loop_
_entity.id
_entity.type
_entity.pdbx_description
1 polymer ?
#
loop_
_entity_poly.entity_id
_entity_poly.type
_entity_poly.pdbx_seq_one_letter_code
_entity_poly.pdbx_strand_id
1 'polypeptide(L)'
;STGAFAAWLEGHELVRTGDSFFCLTSENRRRKGLDMCGAAKMTCCISPNGNVYPCAFLQEPEFLVGNVRHDDFKTLWDNSPVFNHLRSLRVDTCVTCSRFEQCRGGCPAMAFHTYHDLSMPDPECIAAIRPQMRNPQMKKSA
;
A
#
# COMPACT_ATOMS: atom_id res chain seq x y z
N SER A 1 -17.19 24.28 1.35
CA SER A 1 -17.97 23.44 0.43
C SER A 1 -17.08 22.32 -0.09
N THR A 2 -17.25 21.10 0.41
CA THR A 2 -16.44 19.92 0.03
C THR A 2 -16.53 19.56 -1.46
N GLY A 3 -17.58 20.02 -2.18
CA GLY A 3 -17.76 19.77 -3.61
C GLY A 3 -16.82 20.52 -4.56
N ALA A 4 -16.34 21.72 -4.18
CA ALA A 4 -15.49 22.52 -5.08
C ALA A 4 -14.10 21.90 -5.29
N PHE A 5 -13.52 21.35 -4.22
CA PHE A 5 -12.24 20.65 -4.28
C PHE A 5 -12.35 19.32 -5.03
N ALA A 6 -13.43 18.57 -4.81
CA ALA A 6 -13.69 17.32 -5.53
C ALA A 6 -13.82 17.56 -7.05
N ALA A 7 -14.57 18.59 -7.48
CA ALA A 7 -14.69 18.95 -8.88
C ALA A 7 -13.35 19.41 -9.48
N TRP A 8 -12.54 20.18 -8.74
CA TRP A 8 -11.21 20.58 -9.18
C TRP A 8 -10.29 19.38 -9.40
N LEU A 9 -10.35 18.40 -8.50
CA LEU A 9 -9.59 17.15 -8.55
C LEU A 9 -9.93 16.27 -9.77
N GLU A 10 -11.13 16.38 -10.34
CA GLU A 10 -11.50 15.69 -11.58
C GLU A 10 -10.73 16.22 -12.80
N GLY A 11 -10.44 17.52 -12.83
CA GLY A 11 -9.64 18.16 -13.89
C GLY A 11 -8.12 18.04 -13.73
N HIS A 12 -7.64 17.58 -12.56
CA HIS A 12 -6.22 17.57 -12.19
C HIS A 12 -5.74 16.16 -11.86
N GLU A 13 -5.75 15.29 -12.87
CA GLU A 13 -5.53 13.85 -12.70
C GLU A 13 -4.12 13.44 -12.22
N LEU A 14 -3.14 14.33 -12.34
CA LEU A 14 -1.76 14.11 -11.87
C LEU A 14 -1.60 14.41 -10.37
N VAL A 15 -2.58 15.08 -9.75
CA VAL A 15 -2.55 15.40 -8.33
C VAL A 15 -2.97 14.16 -7.55
N ARG A 16 -1.97 13.53 -6.91
CA ARG A 16 -2.18 12.38 -6.04
C ARG A 16 -2.80 12.84 -4.73
N THR A 17 -4.03 12.44 -4.46
CA THR A 17 -4.68 12.63 -3.17
C THR A 17 -4.86 11.27 -2.53
N GLY A 18 -4.27 11.06 -1.36
CA GLY A 18 -4.57 9.87 -0.56
C GLY A 18 -5.88 10.06 0.18
N ASP A 19 -6.89 9.26 -0.10
CA ASP A 19 -7.92 8.93 0.89
C ASP A 19 -7.33 7.84 1.78
N SER A 20 -6.78 8.25 2.92
CA SER A 20 -6.05 7.36 3.84
C SER A 20 -6.86 6.17 4.38
N PHE A 21 -8.16 6.11 4.08
CA PHE A 21 -9.04 5.02 4.40
C PHE A 21 -9.99 4.81 3.21
N PHE A 22 -9.89 3.63 2.58
CA PHE A 22 -10.86 3.01 1.69
C PHE A 22 -11.94 3.91 1.04
N CYS A 23 -11.81 4.02 -0.28
CA CYS A 23 -12.93 3.90 -1.23
C CYS A 23 -13.93 5.07 -1.30
N LEU A 24 -13.44 6.30 -1.48
CA LEU A 24 -14.24 7.35 -2.14
C LEU A 24 -13.49 7.99 -3.32
N THR A 25 -12.78 7.18 -4.09
CA THR A 25 -12.23 7.60 -5.38
C THR A 25 -13.27 7.34 -6.49
N SER A 26 -13.45 8.33 -7.37
CA SER A 26 -14.27 8.16 -8.58
C SER A 26 -13.74 6.98 -9.42
N GLU A 27 -14.59 6.35 -10.23
CA GLU A 27 -14.19 5.20 -11.06
C GLU A 27 -12.96 5.49 -11.94
N ASN A 28 -12.85 6.71 -12.47
CA ASN A 28 -11.68 7.17 -13.22
C ASN A 28 -10.38 7.17 -12.40
N ARG A 29 -10.46 7.47 -11.10
CA ARG A 29 -9.31 7.46 -10.18
C ARG A 29 -8.95 6.04 -9.74
N ARG A 30 -9.95 5.17 -9.55
CA ARG A 30 -9.74 3.73 -9.31
C ARG A 30 -9.01 3.05 -10.45
N ARG A 31 -9.40 3.32 -11.70
CA ARG A 31 -8.70 2.79 -12.90
C ARG A 31 -7.22 3.22 -12.97
N LYS A 32 -6.82 4.28 -12.26
CA LYS A 32 -5.44 4.76 -12.15
C LYS A 32 -4.67 4.17 -10.96
N GLY A 33 -5.28 3.27 -10.20
CA GLY A 33 -4.69 2.61 -9.04
C GLY A 33 -4.56 3.52 -7.82
N LEU A 34 -5.36 4.60 -7.75
CA LEU A 34 -5.40 5.53 -6.61
C LEU A 34 -6.22 4.99 -5.43
N ASP A 35 -6.84 3.83 -5.58
CA ASP A 35 -7.49 3.01 -4.54
C ASP A 35 -6.57 1.89 -4.00
N MET A 36 -5.32 1.83 -4.47
CA MET A 36 -4.33 0.84 -4.02
C MET A 36 -3.48 1.38 -2.86
N CYS A 37 -2.66 0.50 -2.26
CA CYS A 37 -1.71 0.85 -1.22
C CYS A 37 -0.91 2.14 -1.56
N GLY A 38 -1.17 3.20 -0.78
CA GLY A 38 -0.56 4.51 -0.97
C GLY A 38 0.83 4.68 -0.34
N ALA A 39 1.33 3.68 0.38
CA ALA A 39 2.61 3.74 1.08
C ALA A 39 3.74 4.10 0.10
N ALA A 40 4.51 5.13 0.45
CA ALA A 40 5.59 5.72 -0.37
C ALA A 40 5.16 6.29 -1.75
N LYS A 41 3.89 6.17 -2.15
CA LYS A 41 3.37 6.62 -3.46
C LYS A 41 2.53 7.89 -3.35
N MET A 42 1.73 7.97 -2.28
CA MET A 42 0.78 9.05 -2.00
C MET A 42 0.86 9.52 -0.55
N THR A 43 1.28 8.63 0.37
CA THR A 43 1.39 8.92 1.80
C THR A 43 2.65 8.31 2.39
N CYS A 44 3.07 8.86 3.53
CA CYS A 44 4.05 8.29 4.46
C CYS A 44 3.59 8.57 5.89
N CYS A 45 4.16 7.86 6.86
CA CYS A 45 3.96 8.13 8.27
C CYS A 45 5.15 8.91 8.82
N ILE A 46 4.88 9.93 9.63
CA ILE A 46 5.90 10.61 10.45
C ILE A 46 5.55 10.33 11.90
N SER A 47 6.44 9.66 12.63
CA SER A 47 6.24 9.36 14.04
C SER A 47 6.39 10.62 14.91
N PRO A 48 5.95 10.62 16.19
CA PRO A 48 6.07 11.78 17.07
C PRO A 48 7.51 12.31 17.23
N ASN A 49 8.51 11.46 17.06
CA ASN A 49 9.93 11.82 17.16
C ASN A 49 10.50 12.38 15.85
N GLY A 50 9.69 12.45 14.79
CA GLY A 50 10.06 12.93 13.46
C GLY A 50 10.55 11.85 12.50
N ASN A 51 10.61 10.58 12.90
CA ASN A 51 11.04 9.49 12.03
C ASN A 51 10.01 9.27 10.91
N VAL A 52 10.50 9.04 9.69
CA VAL A 52 9.70 8.84 8.49
C VAL A 52 9.63 7.35 8.15
N TYR A 53 8.44 6.85 7.86
CA TYR A 53 8.15 5.46 7.50
C TYR A 53 7.16 5.38 6.31
N PRO A 54 7.07 4.25 5.58
CA PRO A 54 6.20 4.12 4.42
C PRO A 54 4.71 4.24 4.74
N CYS A 55 4.28 3.73 5.90
CA CYS A 55 2.91 3.84 6.40
C CYS A 55 2.89 3.61 7.92
N ALA A 56 1.72 3.80 8.55
CA ALA A 56 1.57 3.62 9.99
C ALA A 56 1.79 2.17 10.47
N PHE A 57 1.76 1.18 9.57
CA PHE A 57 1.88 -0.24 9.90
C PHE A 57 3.28 -0.83 9.65
N LEU A 58 4.19 -0.07 9.03
CA LEU A 58 5.57 -0.48 8.73
C LEU A 58 6.54 0.46 9.45
N GLN A 59 6.52 0.42 10.79
CA GLN A 59 7.36 1.27 11.66
C GLN A 59 8.54 0.50 12.29
N GLU A 60 9.01 -0.56 11.62
CA GLU A 60 10.19 -1.33 12.03
C GLU A 60 11.49 -0.64 11.59
N PRO A 61 12.65 -0.95 12.23
CA PRO A 61 13.94 -0.34 11.88
C PRO A 61 14.32 -0.46 10.40
N GLU A 62 13.99 -1.58 9.74
CA GLU A 62 14.28 -1.82 8.31
C GLU A 62 13.48 -0.90 7.36
N PHE A 63 12.39 -0.31 7.84
CA PHE A 63 11.55 0.61 7.08
C PHE A 63 11.79 2.07 7.45
N LEU A 64 12.74 2.36 8.34
CA LEU A 64 13.09 3.74 8.68
C LEU A 64 13.70 4.43 7.46
N VAL A 65 13.09 5.53 7.04
CA VAL A 65 13.52 6.30 5.86
C VAL A 65 14.49 7.41 6.22
N GLY A 66 14.32 8.01 7.39
CA GLY A 66 15.06 9.17 7.89
C GLY A 66 14.25 9.90 8.95
N ASN A 67 14.60 11.14 9.27
CA ASN A 67 13.86 11.95 10.22
C ASN A 67 13.80 13.43 9.82
N VAL A 68 12.58 13.96 9.75
CA VAL A 68 12.30 15.30 9.22
C VAL A 68 12.89 16.45 10.03
N ARG A 69 13.40 16.18 11.24
CA ARG A 69 14.05 17.19 12.08
C ARG A 69 15.48 17.50 11.63
N HIS A 70 16.11 16.59 10.89
CA HIS A 70 17.50 16.74 10.42
C HIS A 70 17.70 16.43 8.93
N ASP A 71 16.76 15.74 8.28
CA ASP A 71 16.83 15.40 6.87
C ASP A 71 15.85 16.24 6.02
N ASP A 72 16.24 16.53 4.78
CA ASP A 72 15.34 17.14 3.80
C ASP A 72 14.25 16.14 3.38
N PHE A 73 13.00 16.44 3.73
CA PHE A 73 11.87 15.55 3.47
C PHE A 73 11.67 15.26 1.98
N LYS A 74 11.95 16.22 1.08
CA LYS A 74 11.81 15.98 -0.36
C LYS A 74 12.83 14.95 -0.84
N THR A 75 14.06 15.02 -0.37
CA THR A 75 15.11 14.03 -0.65
C THR A 75 14.74 12.67 -0.09
N LEU A 76 14.26 12.60 1.16
CA LEU A 76 13.74 11.35 1.74
C LEU A 76 12.62 10.76 0.87
N TRP A 77 11.67 11.60 0.46
CA TRP A 77 10.54 11.19 -0.36
C TRP A 77 11.00 10.67 -1.73
N ASP A 78 11.78 11.43 -2.48
CA ASP A 78 12.12 11.08 -3.86
C ASP A 78 13.15 9.95 -3.96
N ASN A 79 14.15 9.95 -3.06
CA ASN A 79 15.37 9.17 -3.27
C ASN A 79 15.57 8.03 -2.26
N SER A 80 14.74 7.89 -1.23
CA SER A 80 14.90 6.83 -0.23
C SER A 80 14.88 5.43 -0.88
N PRO A 81 15.90 4.58 -0.62
CA PRO A 81 15.89 3.19 -1.06
C PRO A 81 14.67 2.42 -0.56
N VAL A 82 14.23 2.65 0.67
CA VAL A 82 13.04 2.03 1.26
C VAL A 82 11.79 2.42 0.47
N PHE A 83 11.59 3.71 0.21
CA PHE A 83 10.43 4.16 -0.56
C PHE A 83 10.47 3.67 -2.01
N ASN A 84 11.65 3.67 -2.64
CA ASN A 84 11.81 3.16 -4.00
C ASN A 84 11.54 1.66 -4.08
N HIS A 85 11.95 0.89 -3.06
CA HIS A 85 11.60 -0.52 -2.94
C HIS A 85 10.07 -0.71 -2.91
N LEU A 86 9.35 -0.02 -2.03
CA LEU A 86 7.87 -0.11 -1.96
C LEU A 86 7.16 0.39 -3.24
N ARG A 87 7.73 1.38 -3.93
CA ARG A 87 7.19 1.84 -5.23
C ARG A 87 7.31 0.79 -6.32
N SER A 88 8.41 0.02 -6.30
CA SER A 88 8.71 -1.04 -7.26
C SER A 88 8.14 -2.41 -6.89
N LEU A 89 7.58 -2.56 -5.68
CA LEU A 89 7.10 -3.83 -5.15
C LEU A 89 6.08 -4.49 -6.09
N ARG A 90 6.31 -5.77 -6.37
CA ARG A 90 5.47 -6.62 -7.21
C ARG A 90 5.24 -7.96 -6.51
N VAL A 91 3.98 -8.36 -6.38
CA VAL A 91 3.58 -9.66 -5.83
C VAL A 91 3.36 -10.62 -6.99
N ASP A 92 4.41 -11.33 -7.39
CA ASP A 92 4.41 -12.15 -8.61
C ASP A 92 3.35 -13.27 -8.59
N THR A 93 3.04 -13.82 -7.42
CA THR A 93 2.00 -14.83 -7.26
C THR A 93 0.59 -14.33 -7.58
N CYS A 94 0.37 -13.01 -7.57
CA CYS A 94 -0.93 -12.40 -7.86
C CYS A 94 -1.12 -11.98 -9.32
N VAL A 95 -0.06 -11.95 -10.15
CA VAL A 95 -0.11 -11.28 -11.47
C VAL A 95 -1.04 -11.97 -12.47
N THR A 96 -1.33 -13.24 -12.27
CA THR A 96 -2.27 -14.03 -13.08
C THR A 96 -3.69 -14.05 -12.50
N CYS A 97 -3.91 -13.42 -11.34
CA CYS A 97 -5.22 -13.34 -10.71
C CYS A 97 -6.16 -12.45 -11.52
N SER A 98 -7.39 -12.90 -11.75
CA SER A 98 -8.42 -12.11 -12.45
C SER A 98 -8.80 -10.81 -11.76
N ARG A 99 -8.42 -10.64 -10.48
CA ARG A 99 -8.64 -9.44 -9.67
C ARG A 99 -7.37 -8.61 -9.46
N PHE A 100 -6.27 -8.92 -10.15
CA PHE A 100 -4.98 -8.28 -9.92
C PHE A 100 -5.05 -6.75 -10.02
N GLU A 101 -5.76 -6.20 -11.02
CA GLU A 101 -5.92 -4.75 -11.18
C GLU A 101 -6.66 -4.06 -10.02
N GLN A 102 -7.39 -4.82 -9.20
CA GLN A 102 -8.21 -4.30 -8.09
C GLN A 102 -7.50 -4.36 -6.73
N CYS A 103 -6.39 -5.09 -6.59
CA CYS A 103 -5.68 -5.18 -5.30
C CYS A 103 -4.17 -5.14 -5.43
N ARG A 104 -3.61 -5.53 -6.57
CA ARG A 104 -2.17 -5.63 -6.85
C ARG A 104 -1.37 -6.41 -5.81
N GLY A 105 -1.99 -7.40 -5.17
CA GLY A 105 -1.39 -8.20 -4.11
C GLY A 105 -1.81 -7.81 -2.68
N GLY A 106 -2.59 -6.74 -2.51
CA GLY A 106 -3.16 -6.32 -1.23
C GLY A 106 -2.18 -5.51 -0.37
N CYS A 107 -2.27 -5.62 0.96
CA CYS A 107 -1.49 -4.79 1.88
C CYS A 107 -0.09 -5.37 2.13
N PRO A 108 1.01 -4.67 1.76
CA PRO A 108 2.37 -5.14 2.03
C PRO A 108 2.67 -5.29 3.53
N ALA A 109 2.04 -4.46 4.38
CA ALA A 109 2.21 -4.57 5.82
C ALA A 109 1.64 -5.89 6.38
N MET A 110 0.50 -6.35 5.86
CA MET A 110 -0.08 -7.63 6.26
C MET A 110 0.81 -8.79 5.81
N ALA A 111 1.34 -8.73 4.58
CA ALA A 111 2.29 -9.71 4.08
C ALA A 111 3.57 -9.76 4.93
N PHE A 112 4.15 -8.61 5.26
CA PHE A 112 5.34 -8.54 6.11
C PHE A 112 5.10 -9.08 7.52
N HIS A 113 4.03 -8.68 8.20
CA HIS A 113 3.76 -9.16 9.57
C HIS A 113 3.41 -10.65 9.64
N THR A 114 3.00 -11.25 8.52
CA THR A 114 2.63 -12.67 8.47
C THR A 114 3.77 -13.56 7.96
N TYR A 115 4.51 -13.08 6.95
CA TYR A 115 5.50 -13.88 6.21
C TYR A 115 6.93 -13.36 6.34
N HIS A 116 7.13 -12.19 6.95
CA HIS A 116 8.39 -11.43 6.90
C HIS A 116 8.89 -11.16 5.47
N ASP A 117 7.95 -11.05 4.52
CA ASP A 117 8.24 -10.82 3.10
C ASP A 117 7.15 -9.95 2.47
N LEU A 118 7.54 -8.79 1.95
CA LEU A 118 6.64 -7.85 1.27
C LEU A 118 6.14 -8.34 -0.09
N SER A 119 6.84 -9.30 -0.70
CA SER A 119 6.51 -9.85 -2.02
C SER A 119 5.43 -10.94 -1.96
N MET A 120 5.02 -11.32 -0.75
CA MET A 120 3.95 -12.28 -0.52
C MET A 120 2.56 -11.64 -0.69
N PRO A 121 1.56 -12.43 -1.13
CA PRO A 121 0.19 -11.94 -1.24
C PRO A 121 -0.39 -11.64 0.13
N ASP A 122 -1.36 -10.74 0.18
CA ASP A 122 -2.14 -10.48 1.39
C ASP A 122 -2.72 -11.79 1.96
N PRO A 123 -2.44 -12.14 3.23
CA PRO A 123 -2.89 -13.39 3.85
C PRO A 123 -4.42 -13.53 3.87
N GLU A 124 -5.15 -12.41 3.86
CA GLU A 124 -6.61 -12.37 3.87
C GLU A 124 -7.23 -12.45 2.46
N CYS A 125 -6.40 -12.69 1.44
CA CYS A 125 -6.87 -12.81 0.06
C CYS A 125 -7.82 -14.02 -0.11
N ILE A 126 -9.12 -13.74 -0.26
CA ILE A 126 -10.17 -14.76 -0.46
C ILE A 126 -9.86 -15.68 -1.65
N ALA A 127 -9.24 -15.15 -2.72
CA ALA A 127 -8.86 -15.96 -3.88
C ALA A 127 -7.71 -16.94 -3.57
N ALA A 128 -6.80 -16.60 -2.65
CA ALA A 128 -5.69 -17.44 -2.23
C ALA A 128 -6.09 -18.46 -1.13
N ILE A 129 -7.05 -18.10 -0.26
CA ILE A 129 -7.59 -18.98 0.78
C ILE A 129 -8.48 -20.09 0.19
N ARG A 130 -9.26 -19.81 -0.86
CA ARG A 130 -10.19 -20.77 -1.49
C ARG A 130 -9.51 -22.08 -1.97
N PRO A 131 -8.32 -22.07 -2.59
CA PRO A 131 -7.54 -23.27 -2.87
C PRO A 131 -7.18 -24.09 -1.62
N GLN A 132 -6.83 -23.43 -0.51
CA GLN A 132 -6.43 -24.08 0.74
C GLN A 132 -7.62 -24.75 1.46
N MET A 133 -8.81 -24.14 1.39
CA MET A 133 -10.05 -24.74 1.91
C MET A 133 -10.55 -25.95 1.11
N ARG A 134 -10.08 -26.13 -0.15
CA ARG A 134 -10.36 -27.34 -0.95
C ARG A 134 -9.41 -28.49 -0.61
N ASN A 135 -8.36 -28.26 0.19
CA ASN A 135 -7.47 -29.30 0.68
C ASN A 135 -8.08 -29.99 1.92
N PRO A 136 -8.45 -31.29 1.86
CA PRO A 136 -9.12 -31.98 2.97
C PRO A 136 -8.33 -32.01 4.29
N GLN A 137 -7.02 -31.78 4.25
CA GLN A 137 -6.12 -31.90 5.41
C GLN A 137 -6.10 -30.67 6.32
N MET A 138 -6.62 -29.51 5.90
CA MET A 138 -6.66 -28.28 6.71
C MET A 138 -7.97 -28.09 7.51
N LYS A 139 -8.90 -29.05 7.49
CA LYS A 139 -10.15 -29.00 8.27
C LYS A 139 -9.99 -29.32 9.77
N LYS A 140 -8.77 -29.36 10.32
CA LYS A 140 -8.49 -29.86 11.69
C LYS A 140 -7.73 -28.90 12.60
N SER A 141 -7.88 -27.59 12.43
CA SER A 141 -7.47 -26.64 13.47
C SER A 141 -8.41 -25.45 13.48
N ALA A 142 -9.53 -25.65 14.16
CA ALA A 142 -10.37 -24.61 14.76
C ALA A 142 -10.56 -25.01 16.23
#